data_AF-A0A847PZS5-F1
#
_entry.id   AF-A0A847PZS5-F1
#
_cell.length_a   1.000
_cell.length_b   1.000
_cell.length_c   1.000
_cell.angle_alpha   90.00
_cell.angle_beta   90.00
_cell.angle_gamma   90.00
#
_symmetry.space_group_name_H-M   'P 1'
#
loop_
_entity.id
_entity.type
_entity.pdbx_description
1 polymer ?
#
loop_
_entity_poly.entity_id
_entity_poly.type
_entity_poly.pdbx_seq_one_letter_code
_entity_poly.pdbx_strand_id
1 'polypeptide(L)'
;RVGEKLEAFNTRYEHANRYRDDAFVRYLMGVLFEASGDLDNALVAYRNSLRVYEEDYAGLYGTGLPASLAEDLLRLTDRPGFEALHEEFEARWPDADWRGSGPGPGRGEAVLVFEEGLIPLRHEETVETWSEDRVWRLAVPAIRLARRPPSSISASAGGSSARGFLVQDLGAIAERNLEDHAARDLARTIARAVIKSGAADLTEQAVEELTGEEDSIWSEGAGILVSILGAATEHADLRAWLTIPQRIYMVRLPLEPGFHRLEICRNGQRLDSRDISIEEYGITLVFLNRASWR
;
A
#
# COMPACT_ATOMS: atom_id res chain seq x y z
N ARG A 1 5.62 -1.66 37.16
CA ARG A 1 5.25 -0.52 36.26
C ARG A 1 5.77 -0.63 34.82
N VAL A 2 6.49 -1.69 34.44
CA VAL A 2 6.84 -2.01 33.03
C VAL A 2 5.73 -2.86 32.38
N GLY A 3 5.10 -3.77 33.13
CA GLY A 3 3.90 -4.51 32.72
C GLY A 3 2.75 -3.59 32.32
N GLU A 4 2.38 -2.60 33.15
CA GLU A 4 1.37 -1.59 32.78
C GLU A 4 1.76 -0.73 31.57
N LYS A 5 3.06 -0.51 31.32
CA LYS A 5 3.52 0.21 30.11
C LYS A 5 3.43 -0.70 28.88
N LEU A 6 3.84 -1.95 28.98
CA LEU A 6 3.72 -2.96 27.93
C LEU A 6 2.26 -3.29 27.62
N GLU A 7 1.39 -3.30 28.63
CA GLU A 7 -0.05 -3.48 28.50
C GLU A 7 -0.67 -2.20 27.93
N ALA A 8 -0.33 -1.00 28.40
CA ALA A 8 -0.74 0.25 27.75
C ALA A 8 -0.21 0.40 26.30
N PHE A 9 0.92 -0.22 25.97
CA PHE A 9 1.43 -0.36 24.61
C PHE A 9 0.65 -1.43 23.83
N ASN A 10 0.36 -2.61 24.39
CA ASN A 10 -0.44 -3.66 23.74
C ASN A 10 -1.88 -3.21 23.49
N THR A 11 -2.55 -2.61 24.49
CA THR A 11 -3.92 -2.11 24.42
C THR A 11 -4.04 -0.88 23.52
N ARG A 12 -2.99 -0.05 23.36
CA ARG A 12 -2.96 1.01 22.33
C ARG A 12 -2.83 0.46 20.91
N TYR A 13 -2.37 -0.78 20.74
CA TYR A 13 -2.02 -1.34 19.43
C TYR A 13 -2.71 -2.66 19.08
N GLU A 14 -3.74 -3.07 19.85
CA GLU A 14 -4.77 -4.01 19.39
C GLU A 14 -5.59 -3.46 18.20
N HIS A 15 -5.37 -2.20 17.81
CA HIS A 15 -5.98 -1.59 16.65
C HIS A 15 -5.22 -1.93 15.36
N ALA A 16 -5.65 -3.07 14.79
CA ALA A 16 -5.84 -3.39 13.38
C ALA A 16 -4.66 -3.26 12.38
N ASN A 17 -4.55 -4.24 11.48
CA ASN A 17 -3.84 -4.13 10.19
C ASN A 17 -4.02 -2.72 9.60
N ARG A 18 -2.97 -1.92 9.41
CA ARG A 18 -3.09 -0.58 8.80
C ARG A 18 -3.70 -0.61 7.39
N TYR A 19 -3.54 -1.73 6.69
CA TYR A 19 -4.26 -2.04 5.46
C TYR A 19 -5.59 -2.74 5.78
N ARG A 20 -6.63 -1.96 6.17
CA ARG A 20 -8.02 -2.48 6.32
C ARG A 20 -8.88 -2.17 5.11
N ASP A 21 -8.52 -1.13 4.37
CA ASP A 21 -9.36 -0.51 3.35
C ASP A 21 -8.51 0.01 2.19
N ASP A 22 -8.95 -0.21 0.96
CA ASP A 22 -8.14 0.04 -0.24
C ASP A 22 -8.81 1.06 -1.16
N ALA A 23 -8.14 2.21 -1.32
CA ALA A 23 -8.65 3.32 -2.11
C ALA A 23 -8.81 2.97 -3.59
N PHE A 24 -7.86 2.22 -4.15
CA PHE A 24 -7.89 1.77 -5.54
C PHE A 24 -9.01 0.75 -5.77
N VAL A 25 -9.15 -0.25 -4.89
CA VAL A 25 -10.22 -1.25 -5.01
C VAL A 25 -11.58 -0.57 -4.96
N ARG A 26 -11.78 0.39 -4.04
CA ARG A 26 -13.02 1.18 -3.98
C ARG A 26 -13.24 2.01 -5.24
N TYR A 27 -12.18 2.59 -5.80
CA TYR A 27 -12.27 3.34 -7.04
C TYR A 27 -12.69 2.43 -8.20
N LEU A 28 -12.01 1.28 -8.37
CA LEU A 28 -12.33 0.29 -9.39
C LEU A 28 -13.75 -0.25 -9.24
N MET A 29 -14.22 -0.47 -8.00
CA MET A 29 -15.62 -0.84 -7.75
C MET A 29 -16.60 0.23 -8.23
N GLY A 30 -16.29 1.52 -8.01
CA GLY A 30 -17.11 2.60 -8.55
C GLY A 30 -17.17 2.59 -10.07
N VAL A 31 -16.03 2.38 -10.74
CA VAL A 31 -15.96 2.23 -12.21
C VAL A 31 -16.80 1.06 -12.69
N LEU A 32 -16.76 -0.07 -11.98
CA LEU A 32 -17.54 -1.28 -12.32
C LEU A 32 -19.05 -1.07 -12.14
N PHE A 33 -19.47 -0.43 -11.04
CA PHE A 33 -20.88 -0.10 -10.83
C PHE A 33 -21.38 0.87 -11.90
N GLU A 34 -20.58 1.88 -12.20
CA GLU A 34 -20.91 2.84 -13.24
C GLU A 34 -21.01 2.19 -14.62
N ALA A 35 -20.08 1.29 -14.96
CA ALA A 35 -20.12 0.52 -16.20
C ALA A 35 -21.40 -0.33 -16.34
N SER A 36 -22.00 -0.75 -15.22
CA SER A 36 -23.26 -1.48 -15.19
C SER A 36 -24.51 -0.58 -15.15
N GLY A 37 -24.33 0.74 -15.08
CA GLY A 37 -25.41 1.73 -14.94
C GLY A 37 -25.90 1.95 -13.50
N ASP A 38 -25.28 1.33 -12.51
CA ASP A 38 -25.62 1.48 -11.09
C ASP A 38 -24.93 2.72 -10.48
N LEU A 39 -25.43 3.90 -10.86
CA LEU A 39 -24.81 5.18 -10.53
C LEU A 39 -24.84 5.49 -9.02
N ASP A 40 -25.81 4.97 -8.28
CA ASP A 40 -25.92 5.22 -6.83
C ASP A 40 -24.84 4.44 -6.07
N ASN A 41 -24.64 3.16 -6.39
CA ASN A 41 -23.55 2.38 -5.80
C ASN A 41 -22.19 2.86 -6.29
N ALA A 42 -22.08 3.33 -7.54
CA ALA A 42 -20.87 3.97 -8.04
C ALA A 42 -20.50 5.21 -7.21
N LEU A 43 -21.47 6.11 -6.95
CA LEU A 43 -21.27 7.30 -6.13
C LEU A 43 -20.82 6.94 -4.70
N VAL A 44 -21.43 5.93 -4.07
CA VAL A 44 -21.01 5.46 -2.74
C VAL A 44 -19.58 4.91 -2.78
N ALA A 45 -19.23 4.12 -3.79
CA ALA A 45 -17.89 3.57 -3.94
C ALA A 45 -16.83 4.66 -4.15
N TYR A 46 -17.08 5.63 -5.03
CA TYR A 46 -16.20 6.77 -5.27
C TYR A 46 -16.02 7.65 -4.04
N ARG A 47 -17.09 7.95 -3.27
CA ARG A 47 -16.96 8.71 -2.02
C ARG A 47 -16.15 7.98 -0.96
N ASN A 48 -16.31 6.66 -0.87
CA ASN A 48 -15.49 5.86 0.02
C ASN A 48 -14.02 5.83 -0.43
N SER A 49 -13.76 5.77 -1.74
CA SER A 49 -12.41 5.87 -2.29
C SER A 49 -11.76 7.22 -1.96
N LEU A 50 -12.49 8.33 -2.18
CA LEU A 50 -12.07 9.69 -1.83
C LEU A 50 -11.64 9.77 -0.36
N ARG A 51 -12.46 9.26 0.56
CA ARG A 51 -12.17 9.24 1.99
C ARG A 51 -10.85 8.51 2.30
N VAL A 52 -10.64 7.32 1.73
CA VAL A 52 -9.43 6.52 1.99
C VAL A 52 -8.18 7.17 1.38
N TYR A 53 -8.30 7.83 0.22
CA TYR A 53 -7.20 8.60 -0.35
C TYR A 53 -6.75 9.75 0.57
N GLU A 54 -7.72 10.43 1.17
CA GLU A 54 -7.49 11.63 2.00
C GLU A 54 -7.02 11.32 3.42
N GLU A 55 -7.59 10.30 4.06
CA GLU A 55 -7.28 9.93 5.44
C GLU A 55 -5.94 9.20 5.56
N ASP A 56 -5.77 8.14 4.75
CA ASP A 56 -4.69 7.16 4.93
C ASP A 56 -3.61 7.28 3.87
N TYR A 57 -3.97 7.27 2.57
CA TYR A 57 -3.00 7.02 1.50
C TYR A 57 -2.04 8.18 1.26
N ALA A 58 -2.51 9.42 1.30
CA ALA A 58 -1.65 10.59 1.08
C ALA A 58 -0.54 10.68 2.15
N GLY A 59 -0.88 10.42 3.42
CA GLY A 59 0.06 10.47 4.54
C GLY A 59 0.92 9.21 4.71
N LEU A 60 0.34 8.02 4.51
CA LEU A 60 1.04 6.75 4.77
C LEU A 60 1.84 6.24 3.57
N TYR A 61 1.35 6.45 2.35
CA TYR A 61 1.90 5.83 1.14
C TYR A 61 2.30 6.84 0.05
N GLY A 62 2.13 8.15 0.30
CA GLY A 62 2.47 9.20 -0.66
C GLY A 62 1.67 9.16 -1.96
N THR A 63 0.53 8.46 -1.97
CA THR A 63 -0.35 8.35 -3.13
C THR A 63 -1.50 9.33 -2.95
N GLY A 64 -1.52 10.39 -3.79
CA GLY A 64 -2.53 11.44 -3.71
C GLY A 64 -3.85 11.08 -4.38
N LEU A 65 -4.87 11.90 -4.11
CA LEU A 65 -6.19 11.77 -4.74
C LEU A 65 -6.11 11.93 -6.26
N PRO A 66 -6.63 10.98 -7.06
CA PRO A 66 -6.75 11.14 -8.51
C PRO A 66 -7.69 12.30 -8.88
N ALA A 67 -7.27 13.19 -9.77
CA ALA A 67 -8.13 14.27 -10.29
C ALA A 67 -9.40 13.72 -10.97
N SER A 68 -9.27 12.61 -11.70
CA SER A 68 -10.40 11.92 -12.34
C SER A 68 -11.46 11.46 -11.35
N LEU A 69 -11.09 11.10 -10.12
CA LEU A 69 -12.06 10.71 -9.09
C LEU A 69 -12.92 11.89 -8.64
N ALA A 70 -12.34 13.09 -8.57
CA ALA A 70 -13.10 14.32 -8.30
C ALA A 70 -14.05 14.64 -9.46
N GLU A 71 -13.57 14.49 -10.71
CA GLU A 71 -14.39 14.69 -11.92
C GLU A 71 -15.56 13.68 -11.98
N ASP A 72 -15.35 12.42 -11.62
CA ASP A 72 -16.42 11.42 -11.53
C ASP A 72 -17.46 11.79 -10.48
N LEU A 73 -17.03 12.21 -9.31
CA LEU A 73 -17.93 12.63 -8.24
C LEU A 73 -18.79 13.82 -8.68
N LEU A 74 -18.20 14.82 -9.33
CA LEU A 74 -18.91 15.97 -9.89
C LEU A 74 -19.93 15.53 -10.95
N ARG A 75 -19.52 14.67 -11.88
CA ARG A 75 -20.38 14.16 -12.95
C ARG A 75 -21.54 13.32 -12.41
N LEU A 76 -21.32 12.48 -11.41
CA LEU A 76 -22.38 11.64 -10.81
C LEU A 76 -23.33 12.42 -9.90
N THR A 77 -22.92 13.58 -9.39
CA THR A 77 -23.78 14.44 -8.56
C THR A 77 -24.52 15.50 -9.37
N ASP A 78 -24.18 15.72 -10.64
CA ASP A 78 -24.94 16.56 -11.59
C ASP A 78 -26.25 15.88 -12.04
N ARG A 79 -27.09 15.53 -11.08
CA ARG A 79 -28.41 14.92 -11.30
C ARG A 79 -29.36 15.24 -10.14
N PRO A 80 -30.69 15.18 -10.38
CA PRO A 80 -31.67 15.49 -9.35
C PRO A 80 -31.48 14.70 -8.06
N GLY A 81 -31.58 15.36 -6.91
CA GLY A 81 -31.47 14.76 -5.58
C GLY A 81 -30.06 14.77 -4.96
N PHE A 82 -29.05 15.28 -5.67
CA PHE A 82 -27.67 15.41 -5.17
C PHE A 82 -27.14 16.85 -5.19
N GLU A 83 -28.01 17.85 -5.33
CA GLU A 83 -27.66 19.26 -5.55
C GLU A 83 -26.71 19.79 -4.47
N ALA A 84 -27.02 19.55 -3.19
CA ALA A 84 -26.17 19.98 -2.08
C ALA A 84 -24.77 19.33 -2.11
N LEU A 85 -24.69 18.06 -2.52
CA LEU A 85 -23.42 17.35 -2.63
C LEU A 85 -22.62 17.81 -3.86
N HIS A 86 -23.32 18.14 -4.95
CA HIS A 86 -22.70 18.71 -6.14
C HIS A 86 -22.09 20.09 -5.84
N GLU A 87 -22.84 20.97 -5.15
CA GLU A 87 -22.35 22.28 -4.71
C GLU A 87 -21.12 22.14 -3.80
N GLU A 88 -21.10 21.17 -2.88
CA GLU A 88 -19.93 20.87 -2.04
C GLU A 88 -18.71 20.50 -2.88
N PHE A 89 -18.87 19.61 -3.86
CA PHE A 89 -17.77 19.17 -4.72
C PHE A 89 -17.32 20.25 -5.71
N GLU A 90 -18.23 21.06 -6.27
CA GLU A 90 -17.85 22.19 -7.13
C GLU A 90 -17.08 23.25 -6.34
N ALA A 91 -17.47 23.54 -5.10
CA ALA A 91 -16.73 24.44 -4.22
C ALA A 91 -15.33 23.90 -3.88
N ARG A 92 -15.20 22.57 -3.76
CA ARG A 92 -13.93 21.91 -3.47
C ARG A 92 -12.99 21.85 -4.67
N TRP A 93 -13.52 21.66 -5.88
CA TRP A 93 -12.75 21.55 -7.12
C TRP A 93 -13.32 22.45 -8.23
N PRO A 94 -13.23 23.79 -8.08
CA PRO A 94 -13.84 24.74 -9.01
C PRO A 94 -13.22 24.71 -10.42
N ASP A 95 -11.95 24.27 -10.51
CA ASP A 95 -11.20 24.20 -11.77
C ASP A 95 -11.27 22.82 -12.45
N ALA A 96 -12.09 21.88 -11.93
CA ALA A 96 -12.20 20.53 -12.50
C ALA A 96 -12.98 20.53 -13.83
N ASP A 97 -12.39 19.93 -14.87
CA ASP A 97 -13.02 19.80 -16.19
C ASP A 97 -13.84 18.50 -16.32
N TRP A 98 -14.94 18.43 -15.57
CA TRP A 98 -15.74 17.20 -15.45
C TRP A 98 -16.84 17.05 -16.53
N ARG A 99 -17.28 18.15 -17.15
CA ARG A 99 -18.32 18.10 -18.20
C ARG A 99 -17.84 17.37 -19.46
N GLY A 100 -16.53 17.24 -19.62
CA GLY A 100 -15.83 16.49 -20.65
C GLY A 100 -15.41 15.07 -20.26
N SER A 101 -15.44 14.74 -18.97
CA SER A 101 -14.89 13.49 -18.43
C SER A 101 -15.88 12.34 -18.47
N GLY A 102 -15.36 11.11 -18.40
CA GLY A 102 -16.15 9.90 -18.28
C GLY A 102 -17.11 9.60 -19.45
N PRO A 103 -17.95 8.56 -19.28
CA PRO A 103 -19.06 8.26 -20.18
C PRO A 103 -20.19 9.31 -20.06
N GLY A 104 -20.89 9.58 -21.16
CA GLY A 104 -21.98 10.58 -21.19
C GLY A 104 -22.68 10.67 -22.55
N PRO A 105 -23.53 11.69 -22.77
CA PRO A 105 -24.20 11.89 -24.06
C PRO A 105 -23.19 11.99 -25.21
N GLY A 106 -23.33 11.15 -26.23
CA GLY A 106 -22.41 11.06 -27.37
C GLY A 106 -21.01 10.57 -27.05
N ARG A 107 -20.77 10.00 -25.86
CA ARG A 107 -19.44 9.51 -25.41
C ARG A 107 -19.54 8.22 -24.61
N GLY A 108 -18.56 7.35 -24.78
CA GLY A 108 -18.22 6.34 -23.79
C GLY A 108 -16.82 6.60 -23.25
N GLU A 109 -16.26 5.61 -22.56
CA GLU A 109 -14.94 5.72 -21.96
C GLU A 109 -14.14 4.43 -22.07
N ALA A 110 -12.84 4.55 -22.36
CA ALA A 110 -11.88 3.50 -22.13
C ALA A 110 -11.16 3.74 -20.79
N VAL A 111 -11.17 2.74 -19.91
CA VAL A 111 -10.44 2.78 -18.64
C VAL A 111 -9.32 1.74 -18.68
N LEU A 112 -8.08 2.22 -18.76
CA LEU A 112 -6.88 1.37 -18.72
C LEU A 112 -6.41 1.21 -17.28
N VAL A 113 -6.25 -0.02 -16.82
CA VAL A 113 -5.50 -0.37 -15.61
C VAL A 113 -4.16 -0.98 -16.02
N PHE A 114 -3.07 -0.34 -15.63
CA PHE A 114 -1.71 -0.70 -16.00
C PHE A 114 -0.89 -1.10 -14.78
N GLU A 115 -0.45 -2.36 -14.73
CA GLU A 115 0.38 -2.89 -13.65
C GLU A 115 1.86 -2.80 -14.02
N GLU A 116 2.64 -2.13 -13.17
CA GLU A 116 4.05 -1.88 -13.35
C GLU A 116 4.92 -2.60 -12.31
N GLY A 117 5.96 -3.27 -12.81
CA GLY A 117 7.02 -3.85 -11.98
C GLY A 117 6.51 -4.99 -11.10
N LEU A 118 7.42 -5.55 -10.31
CA LEU A 118 7.09 -6.51 -9.26
C LEU A 118 7.74 -6.05 -7.97
N ILE A 119 7.05 -6.28 -6.86
CA ILE A 119 7.66 -6.08 -5.54
C ILE A 119 8.82 -7.08 -5.42
N PRO A 120 10.04 -6.64 -5.10
CA PRO A 120 11.18 -7.51 -4.96
C PRO A 120 10.99 -8.49 -3.81
N LEU A 121 11.63 -9.66 -3.92
CA LEU A 121 11.62 -10.64 -2.84
C LEU A 121 12.22 -10.03 -1.56
N ARG A 122 11.63 -10.40 -0.42
CA ARG A 122 12.21 -10.10 0.89
C ARG A 122 13.57 -10.77 0.99
N HIS A 123 14.52 -10.08 1.60
CA HIS A 123 15.83 -10.62 1.93
C HIS A 123 16.14 -10.33 3.39
N GLU A 124 17.12 -11.05 3.92
CA GLU A 124 17.60 -10.84 5.27
C GLU A 124 18.59 -9.67 5.29
N GLU A 125 18.42 -8.77 6.26
CA GLU A 125 19.35 -7.70 6.56
C GLU A 125 19.76 -7.80 8.04
N THR A 126 21.04 -7.57 8.33
CA THR A 126 21.53 -7.58 9.71
C THR A 126 21.48 -6.16 10.27
N VAL A 127 20.69 -5.96 11.32
CA VAL A 127 20.65 -4.72 12.08
C VAL A 127 21.47 -4.88 13.34
N GLU A 128 22.38 -3.92 13.57
CA GLU A 128 23.08 -3.75 14.82
C GLU A 128 22.32 -2.71 15.67
N THR A 129 21.91 -3.09 16.87
CA THR A 129 21.27 -2.17 17.82
C THR A 129 21.94 -2.24 19.19
N TRP A 130 21.80 -1.17 19.97
CA TRP A 130 22.49 -0.96 21.23
C TRP A 130 21.46 -0.93 22.36
N SER A 131 21.71 -1.62 23.45
CA SER A 131 20.93 -1.51 24.69
C SER A 131 21.88 -1.40 25.85
N GLU A 132 21.87 -0.25 26.54
CA GLU A 132 22.69 0.16 27.70
C GLU A 132 24.18 -0.24 27.59
N ASP A 133 24.54 -1.50 27.72
CA ASP A 133 25.92 -2.01 27.64
C ASP A 133 26.17 -3.12 26.60
N ARG A 134 25.21 -3.41 25.69
CA ARG A 134 25.30 -4.55 24.75
C ARG A 134 24.94 -4.21 23.31
N VAL A 135 25.70 -4.80 22.39
CA VAL A 135 25.44 -4.78 20.94
C VAL A 135 24.66 -6.03 20.56
N TRP A 136 23.53 -5.85 19.91
CA TRP A 136 22.68 -6.91 19.37
C TRP A 136 22.77 -6.93 17.86
N ARG A 137 23.10 -8.08 17.28
CA ARG A 137 23.05 -8.34 15.84
C ARG A 137 21.83 -9.19 15.54
N LEU A 138 20.89 -8.64 14.79
CA LEU A 138 19.61 -9.28 14.53
C LEU A 138 19.34 -9.35 13.04
N ALA A 139 19.00 -10.54 12.56
CA ALA A 139 18.51 -10.77 11.22
C ALA A 139 17.05 -10.30 11.13
N VAL A 140 16.77 -9.32 10.29
CA VAL A 140 15.41 -8.80 10.06
C VAL A 140 15.04 -8.92 8.58
N PRO A 141 13.76 -9.13 8.26
CA PRO A 141 13.30 -9.13 6.88
C PRO A 141 13.30 -7.69 6.31
N ALA A 142 13.85 -7.52 5.11
CA ALA A 142 13.95 -6.25 4.40
C ALA A 142 13.45 -6.37 2.94
N ILE A 143 12.86 -5.29 2.43
CA ILE A 143 12.54 -5.09 1.01
C ILE A 143 13.40 -3.93 0.53
N ARG A 144 14.13 -4.11 -0.57
CA ARG A 144 14.87 -3.03 -1.23
C ARG A 144 14.17 -2.67 -2.52
N LEU A 145 13.30 -1.67 -2.50
CA LEU A 145 12.74 -1.13 -3.74
C LEU A 145 13.80 -0.31 -4.47
N ALA A 146 13.94 -0.55 -5.77
CA ALA A 146 14.68 0.37 -6.61
C ALA A 146 13.94 1.72 -6.62
N ARG A 147 14.60 2.79 -6.17
CA ARG A 147 14.06 4.16 -6.24
C ARG A 147 14.07 4.65 -7.70
N ARG A 148 13.13 4.16 -8.51
CA ARG A 148 12.89 4.63 -9.87
C ARG A 148 11.79 5.69 -9.85
N PRO A 149 11.95 6.81 -10.60
CA PRO A 149 10.88 7.78 -10.75
C PRO A 149 9.62 7.09 -11.29
N PRO A 150 8.41 7.55 -10.92
CA PRO A 150 7.17 7.05 -11.49
C PRO A 150 7.22 7.11 -13.03
N SER A 151 6.77 6.05 -13.70
CA SER A 151 6.62 6.11 -15.15
C SER A 151 5.45 7.00 -15.53
N SER A 152 5.60 7.69 -16.67
CA SER A 152 4.48 8.32 -17.34
C SER A 152 3.77 7.27 -18.19
N ILE A 153 2.51 6.97 -17.85
CA ILE A 153 1.63 6.12 -18.66
C ILE A 153 0.68 7.03 -19.43
N SER A 154 0.41 6.73 -20.69
CA SER A 154 -0.63 7.43 -21.46
C SER A 154 -1.33 6.48 -22.42
N ALA A 155 -2.58 6.80 -22.75
CA ALA A 155 -3.34 6.10 -23.76
C ALA A 155 -3.89 7.09 -24.79
N SER A 156 -3.98 6.68 -26.04
CA SER A 156 -4.54 7.49 -27.12
C SER A 156 -5.36 6.65 -28.10
N ALA A 157 -6.46 7.22 -28.58
CA ALA A 157 -7.38 6.62 -29.53
C ALA A 157 -8.24 7.72 -30.16
N GLY A 158 -8.63 7.57 -31.44
CA GLY A 158 -9.59 8.49 -32.07
C GLY A 158 -9.19 9.97 -32.09
N GLY A 159 -7.89 10.30 -32.04
CA GLY A 159 -7.41 11.67 -31.91
C GLY A 159 -7.38 12.23 -30.48
N SER A 160 -7.98 11.53 -29.52
CA SER A 160 -7.92 11.85 -28.09
C SER A 160 -6.72 11.18 -27.42
N SER A 161 -6.21 11.80 -26.36
CA SER A 161 -5.15 11.23 -25.52
C SER A 161 -5.33 11.64 -24.06
N ALA A 162 -5.01 10.72 -23.15
CA ALA A 162 -5.04 10.97 -21.72
C ALA A 162 -3.78 10.43 -21.05
N ARG A 163 -3.30 11.13 -20.02
CA ARG A 163 -2.22 10.68 -19.15
C ARG A 163 -2.81 9.88 -17.98
N GLY A 164 -2.10 8.82 -17.61
CA GLY A 164 -2.41 8.02 -16.46
C GLY A 164 -1.90 8.63 -15.16
N PHE A 165 -2.53 8.23 -14.08
CA PHE A 165 -2.19 8.60 -12.72
C PHE A 165 -1.93 7.34 -11.89
N LEU A 166 -1.08 7.46 -10.87
CA LEU A 166 -0.79 6.38 -9.94
C LEU A 166 -1.99 6.21 -9.01
N VAL A 167 -2.65 5.06 -9.07
CA VAL A 167 -3.76 4.72 -8.15
C VAL A 167 -3.28 3.93 -6.95
N GLN A 168 -2.15 3.23 -7.08
CA GLN A 168 -1.61 2.46 -5.97
C GLN A 168 -0.09 2.26 -6.09
N ASP A 169 0.63 2.50 -5.00
CA ASP A 169 2.03 2.05 -4.82
C ASP A 169 2.07 0.90 -3.80
N LEU A 170 1.91 -0.32 -4.30
CA LEU A 170 1.98 -1.55 -3.50
C LEU A 170 3.38 -1.79 -2.94
N GLY A 171 4.42 -1.27 -3.60
CA GLY A 171 5.78 -1.24 -3.08
C GLY A 171 5.86 -0.43 -1.79
N ALA A 172 5.39 0.83 -1.81
CA ALA A 172 5.37 1.70 -0.64
C ALA A 172 4.52 1.10 0.50
N ILE A 173 3.36 0.50 0.17
CA ILE A 173 2.53 -0.23 1.14
C ILE A 173 3.31 -1.41 1.75
N ALA A 174 4.03 -2.19 0.93
CA ALA A 174 4.82 -3.32 1.40
C ALA A 174 6.02 -2.91 2.27
N GLU A 175 6.75 -1.85 1.89
CA GLU A 175 7.81 -1.28 2.71
C GLU A 175 7.26 -0.79 4.05
N ARG A 176 6.16 -0.04 4.05
CA ARG A 176 5.57 0.50 5.28
C ARG A 176 5.07 -0.59 6.23
N ASN A 177 4.38 -1.60 5.69
CA ASN A 177 3.95 -2.75 6.47
C ASN A 177 5.14 -3.55 7.01
N LEU A 178 6.20 -3.70 6.21
CA LEU A 178 7.42 -4.38 6.66
C LEU A 178 8.11 -3.61 7.79
N GLU A 179 8.25 -2.29 7.69
CA GLU A 179 8.81 -1.45 8.76
C GLU A 179 8.04 -1.65 10.08
N ASP A 180 6.72 -1.63 10.02
CA ASP A 180 5.86 -1.83 11.20
C ASP A 180 6.01 -3.24 11.80
N HIS A 181 6.09 -4.27 10.96
CA HIS A 181 6.31 -5.65 11.41
C HIS A 181 7.72 -5.86 11.96
N ALA A 182 8.75 -5.37 11.26
CA ALA A 182 10.15 -5.49 11.64
C ALA A 182 10.41 -4.79 12.97
N ALA A 183 9.85 -3.61 13.21
CA ALA A 183 9.96 -2.93 14.50
C ALA A 183 9.34 -3.76 15.65
N ARG A 184 8.19 -4.40 15.40
CA ARG A 184 7.52 -5.26 16.38
C ARG A 184 8.30 -6.55 16.64
N ASP A 185 8.78 -7.21 15.59
CA ASP A 185 9.53 -8.45 15.70
C ASP A 185 10.90 -8.22 16.34
N LEU A 186 11.55 -7.10 16.03
CA LEU A 186 12.76 -6.62 16.69
C LEU A 186 12.54 -6.43 18.20
N ALA A 187 11.50 -5.67 18.58
CA ALA A 187 11.16 -5.45 19.99
C ALA A 187 10.88 -6.77 20.73
N ARG A 188 10.13 -7.70 20.10
CA ARG A 188 9.85 -9.03 20.66
C ARG A 188 11.10 -9.88 20.80
N THR A 189 12.03 -9.80 19.85
CA THR A 189 13.27 -10.58 19.86
C THR A 189 14.22 -10.06 20.93
N ILE A 190 14.37 -8.74 21.07
CA ILE A 190 15.10 -8.12 22.20
C ILE A 190 14.50 -8.56 23.54
N ALA A 191 13.17 -8.49 23.69
CA ALA A 191 12.49 -8.93 24.90
C ALA A 191 12.76 -10.42 25.22
N ARG A 192 12.67 -11.31 24.21
CA ARG A 192 13.00 -12.74 24.38
C ARG A 192 14.45 -12.97 24.76
N ALA A 193 15.37 -12.23 24.17
CA ALA A 193 16.80 -12.35 24.47
C ALA A 193 17.10 -11.89 25.91
N VAL A 194 16.50 -10.79 26.38
CA VAL A 194 16.61 -10.33 27.76
C VAL A 194 16.09 -11.38 28.74
N ILE A 195 14.89 -11.93 28.51
CA ILE A 195 14.30 -13.02 29.32
C ILE A 195 15.23 -14.24 29.37
N LYS A 196 15.72 -14.71 28.22
CA LYS A 196 16.58 -15.90 28.12
C LYS A 196 17.97 -15.66 28.73
N SER A 197 18.43 -14.40 28.77
CA SER A 197 19.73 -14.04 29.35
C SER A 197 19.73 -13.90 30.87
N GLY A 198 18.60 -14.11 31.55
CA GLY A 198 18.51 -14.09 33.02
C GLY A 198 18.47 -12.70 33.65
N ALA A 199 18.57 -11.62 32.85
CA ALA A 199 18.42 -10.24 33.31
C ALA A 199 16.93 -9.82 33.34
N ALA A 200 16.14 -10.54 34.14
CA ALA A 200 14.77 -10.18 34.46
C ALA A 200 14.75 -9.60 35.88
N ASP A 201 15.10 -8.32 36.05
CA ASP A 201 15.07 -7.66 37.37
C ASP A 201 13.64 -7.55 37.99
N LEU A 202 12.62 -8.20 37.43
CA LEU A 202 11.27 -8.26 38.01
C LEU A 202 10.62 -9.63 37.80
N THR A 203 11.11 -10.65 38.50
CA THR A 203 10.22 -11.57 39.22
C THR A 203 10.91 -12.02 40.51
N GLU A 204 10.40 -11.57 41.65
CA GLU A 204 10.91 -11.80 43.03
C GLU A 204 11.14 -13.27 43.43
N GLN A 205 10.82 -14.24 42.58
CA GLN A 205 10.87 -15.67 42.92
C GLN A 205 12.14 -16.39 42.46
N ALA A 206 12.98 -15.78 41.61
CA ALA A 206 14.23 -16.42 41.15
C ALA A 206 15.45 -16.13 42.05
N VAL A 207 15.30 -15.26 43.06
CA VAL A 207 16.40 -14.80 43.92
C VAL A 207 16.70 -15.79 45.06
N GLU A 208 15.75 -16.62 45.47
CA GLU A 208 16.00 -17.58 46.57
C GLU A 208 16.77 -18.83 46.14
N GLU A 209 16.66 -19.26 44.87
CA GLU A 209 17.25 -20.52 44.40
C GLU A 209 18.72 -20.39 43.96
N LEU A 210 19.28 -19.19 44.02
CA LEU A 210 20.65 -18.88 43.57
C LEU A 210 21.66 -18.71 44.73
N THR A 211 21.27 -18.99 45.98
CA THR A 211 22.13 -18.77 47.17
C THR A 211 22.71 -20.05 47.79
N GLY A 212 22.83 -21.14 47.02
CA GLY A 212 23.54 -22.36 47.44
C GLY A 212 24.96 -22.44 46.87
N GLU A 213 25.95 -22.13 47.70
CA GLU A 213 27.41 -22.36 47.57
C GLU A 213 27.76 -23.71 46.89
N GLU A 214 28.87 -23.92 46.18
CA GLU A 214 30.06 -23.15 45.81
C GLU A 214 30.70 -24.00 44.68
N ASP A 215 30.77 -23.49 43.46
CA ASP A 215 31.90 -23.77 42.55
C ASP A 215 32.01 -22.64 41.53
N SER A 216 33.00 -21.81 41.81
CA SER A 216 33.17 -20.41 41.46
C SER A 216 33.89 -20.21 40.12
N ILE A 217 33.71 -19.05 39.48
CA ILE A 217 34.51 -18.52 38.34
C ILE A 217 34.13 -19.04 36.93
N TRP A 218 32.88 -19.47 36.73
CA TRP A 218 32.17 -19.31 35.44
C TRP A 218 31.39 -17.98 35.35
N SER A 219 31.45 -17.18 36.41
CA SER A 219 31.00 -15.80 36.59
C SER A 219 32.12 -14.85 36.16
N GLU A 220 32.06 -14.13 35.04
CA GLU A 220 31.32 -12.86 34.92
C GLU A 220 30.98 -12.51 33.45
N GLY A 221 31.18 -13.43 32.49
CA GLY A 221 30.94 -13.08 31.08
C GLY A 221 30.80 -14.23 30.08
N ALA A 222 31.02 -15.49 30.49
CA ALA A 222 31.06 -16.61 29.56
C ALA A 222 29.66 -17.17 29.19
N GLY A 223 28.70 -17.20 30.13
CA GLY A 223 27.32 -17.64 29.85
C GLY A 223 26.58 -16.74 28.85
N ILE A 224 26.92 -15.46 28.86
CA ILE A 224 26.41 -14.44 27.94
C ILE A 224 26.95 -14.64 26.52
N LEU A 225 28.22 -15.02 26.37
CA LEU A 225 28.85 -15.22 25.06
C LEU A 225 28.23 -16.38 24.26
N VAL A 226 27.68 -17.40 24.94
CA VAL A 226 27.01 -18.54 24.29
C VAL A 226 25.63 -18.13 23.72
N SER A 227 24.95 -17.14 24.30
CA SER A 227 23.70 -16.59 23.73
C SER A 227 23.92 -15.75 22.46
N ILE A 228 25.10 -15.13 22.32
CA ILE A 228 25.51 -14.34 21.14
C ILE A 228 25.67 -15.24 19.90
N LEU A 229 26.08 -16.51 20.08
CA LEU A 229 26.12 -17.49 19.00
C LEU A 229 24.75 -18.16 18.73
N GLY A 230 23.86 -18.19 19.72
CA GLY A 230 22.51 -18.77 19.56
C GLY A 230 21.56 -17.91 18.72
N ALA A 231 21.70 -16.59 18.73
CA ALA A 231 20.95 -15.67 17.88
C ALA A 231 21.32 -15.78 16.38
N ALA A 232 22.46 -16.39 16.05
CA ALA A 232 22.88 -16.62 14.68
C ALA A 232 22.11 -17.77 13.97
N THR A 233 21.20 -18.45 14.66
CA THR A 233 20.37 -19.52 14.07
C THR A 233 18.93 -19.09 13.76
N GLU A 234 18.54 -17.84 14.06
CA GLU A 234 17.23 -17.32 13.68
C GLU A 234 17.28 -16.72 12.27
N HIS A 235 16.98 -17.55 11.27
CA HIS A 235 16.70 -17.07 9.92
C HIS A 235 15.34 -16.36 9.87
N ALA A 236 15.28 -15.20 9.22
CA ALA A 236 14.02 -14.50 9.02
C ALA A 236 13.07 -15.33 8.13
N ASP A 237 11.75 -15.32 8.43
CA ASP A 237 10.76 -15.92 7.54
C ASP A 237 10.61 -15.06 6.27
N LEU A 238 11.17 -15.54 5.16
CA LEU A 238 11.19 -14.84 3.87
C LEU A 238 10.02 -15.24 2.94
N ARG A 239 9.04 -16.03 3.41
CA ARG A 239 7.92 -16.46 2.56
C ARG A 239 7.14 -15.24 2.05
N ALA A 240 7.19 -15.01 0.74
CA ALA A 240 6.48 -13.92 0.07
C ALA A 240 5.57 -14.47 -1.03
N TRP A 241 4.43 -13.80 -1.25
CA TRP A 241 3.54 -14.08 -2.39
C TRP A 241 4.26 -13.63 -3.67
N LEU A 242 4.60 -14.60 -4.53
CA LEU A 242 5.17 -14.32 -5.84
C LEU A 242 4.07 -13.73 -6.73
N THR A 243 4.38 -12.62 -7.44
CA THR A 243 3.58 -11.93 -8.48
C THR A 243 2.72 -10.71 -8.10
N ILE A 244 3.05 -9.95 -7.04
CA ILE A 244 2.38 -8.67 -6.76
C ILE A 244 3.06 -7.52 -7.54
N PRO A 245 2.32 -6.71 -8.33
CA PRO A 245 2.91 -5.57 -9.03
C PRO A 245 3.38 -4.50 -8.04
N GLN A 246 4.37 -3.71 -8.42
CA GLN A 246 4.87 -2.65 -7.54
C GLN A 246 3.95 -1.42 -7.56
N ARG A 247 3.47 -1.04 -8.74
CA ARG A 247 2.63 0.13 -8.95
C ARG A 247 1.47 -0.18 -9.88
N ILE A 248 0.34 0.44 -9.63
CA ILE A 248 -0.84 0.37 -10.49
C ILE A 248 -1.17 1.78 -10.94
N TYR A 249 -1.31 1.95 -12.25
CA TYR A 249 -1.72 3.18 -12.89
C TYR A 249 -3.10 3.02 -13.51
N MET A 250 -3.87 4.10 -13.55
CA MET A 250 -5.14 4.15 -14.28
C MET A 250 -5.11 5.29 -15.31
N VAL A 251 -5.65 5.04 -16.49
CA VAL A 251 -5.94 6.08 -17.51
C VAL A 251 -7.45 6.09 -17.76
N ARG A 252 -8.04 7.28 -17.72
CA ARG A 252 -9.44 7.55 -18.05
C ARG A 252 -9.46 8.27 -19.40
N LEU A 253 -10.03 7.66 -20.44
CA LEU A 253 -10.02 8.21 -21.80
C LEU A 253 -11.44 8.21 -22.38
N PRO A 254 -12.15 9.35 -22.30
CA PRO A 254 -13.43 9.54 -22.98
C PRO A 254 -13.25 9.46 -24.50
N LEU A 255 -14.15 8.76 -25.17
CA LEU A 255 -14.10 8.51 -26.62
C LEU A 255 -15.51 8.58 -27.23
N GLU A 256 -15.59 8.95 -28.50
CA GLU A 256 -16.82 8.82 -29.27
C GLU A 256 -17.21 7.34 -29.43
N PRO A 257 -18.51 6.99 -29.47
CA PRO A 257 -18.96 5.63 -29.73
C PRO A 257 -18.41 5.09 -31.05
N GLY A 258 -17.98 3.83 -31.04
CA GLY A 258 -17.43 3.14 -32.22
C GLY A 258 -16.20 2.30 -31.92
N PHE A 259 -15.58 1.79 -32.99
CA PHE A 259 -14.37 0.98 -32.91
C PHE A 259 -13.13 1.86 -32.93
N HIS A 260 -12.26 1.65 -31.95
CA HIS A 260 -11.01 2.40 -31.81
C HIS A 260 -9.83 1.46 -31.64
N ARG A 261 -8.67 1.90 -32.10
CA ARG A 261 -7.39 1.29 -31.75
C ARG A 261 -6.73 2.09 -30.63
N LEU A 262 -6.76 1.53 -29.42
CA LEU A 262 -6.12 2.10 -28.25
C LEU A 262 -4.62 1.85 -28.30
N GLU A 263 -3.83 2.92 -28.39
CA GLU A 263 -2.38 2.88 -28.24
C GLU A 263 -1.98 3.19 -26.80
N ILE A 264 -1.12 2.35 -26.22
CA ILE A 264 -0.67 2.48 -24.83
C ILE A 264 0.82 2.78 -24.83
N CYS A 265 1.21 3.87 -24.18
CA CYS A 265 2.58 4.35 -24.12
C CYS A 265 3.10 4.41 -22.68
N ARG A 266 4.39 4.09 -22.52
CA ARG A 266 5.13 4.26 -21.27
C ARG A 266 6.35 5.14 -21.55
N ASN A 267 6.48 6.25 -20.85
CA ASN A 267 7.55 7.23 -21.03
C ASN A 267 7.70 7.68 -22.49
N GLY A 268 6.57 7.88 -23.18
CA GLY A 268 6.51 8.26 -24.60
C GLY A 268 6.80 7.13 -25.59
N GLN A 269 7.15 5.93 -25.14
CA GLN A 269 7.38 4.78 -26.00
C GLN A 269 6.13 3.89 -26.07
N ARG A 270 5.71 3.53 -27.29
CA ARG A 270 4.58 2.62 -27.51
C ARG A 270 4.90 1.23 -26.94
N LEU A 271 4.00 0.72 -26.11
CA LEU A 271 4.16 -0.51 -25.35
C LEU A 271 3.20 -1.63 -25.78
N ASP A 272 1.96 -1.26 -26.11
CA ASP A 272 0.94 -2.19 -26.61
C ASP A 272 -0.09 -1.42 -27.45
N SER A 273 -0.91 -2.16 -28.21
CA SER A 273 -2.11 -1.61 -28.85
C SER A 273 -3.27 -2.61 -28.78
N ARG A 274 -4.48 -2.14 -28.50
CA ARG A 274 -5.69 -2.97 -28.40
C ARG A 274 -6.82 -2.40 -29.23
N ASP A 275 -7.53 -3.26 -29.95
CA ASP A 275 -8.79 -2.87 -30.58
C ASP A 275 -9.89 -2.94 -29.52
N ILE A 276 -10.65 -1.85 -29.39
CA ILE A 276 -11.72 -1.69 -28.40
C ILE A 276 -12.99 -1.18 -29.09
N SER A 277 -14.14 -1.51 -28.52
CA SER A 277 -15.43 -0.98 -28.94
C SER A 277 -15.98 -0.10 -27.82
N ILE A 278 -16.37 1.11 -28.16
CA ILE A 278 -16.94 2.08 -27.21
C ILE A 278 -18.42 2.24 -27.51
N GLU A 279 -19.25 2.09 -26.48
CA GLU A 279 -20.68 2.36 -26.53
C GLU A 279 -20.98 3.71 -25.87
N GLU A 280 -22.05 4.38 -26.30
CA GLU A 280 -22.51 5.59 -25.62
C GLU A 280 -22.91 5.26 -24.19
N TYR A 281 -22.50 6.10 -23.23
CA TYR A 281 -22.57 5.82 -21.78
C TYR A 281 -21.78 4.59 -21.30
N GLY A 282 -21.10 3.86 -22.20
CA GLY A 282 -20.39 2.63 -21.87
C GLY A 282 -18.98 2.88 -21.35
N ILE A 283 -18.52 2.00 -20.45
CA ILE A 283 -17.14 1.94 -19.99
C ILE A 283 -16.52 0.63 -20.46
N THR A 284 -15.41 0.73 -21.19
CA THR A 284 -14.59 -0.42 -21.61
C THR A 284 -13.32 -0.51 -20.77
N LEU A 285 -13.23 -1.56 -19.96
CA LEU A 285 -12.06 -1.83 -19.13
C LEU A 285 -10.98 -2.56 -19.93
N VAL A 286 -9.75 -2.04 -19.87
CA VAL A 286 -8.56 -2.65 -20.47
C VAL A 286 -7.54 -2.89 -19.37
N PHE A 287 -7.14 -4.16 -19.19
CA PHE A 287 -6.10 -4.52 -18.23
C PHE A 287 -4.81 -4.84 -18.99
N LEU A 288 -3.72 -4.19 -18.60
CA LEU A 288 -2.40 -4.47 -19.14
C LEU A 288 -1.43 -4.79 -18.02
N ASN A 289 -1.16 -6.09 -17.85
CA ASN A 289 -0.12 -6.58 -16.95
C ASN A 289 1.24 -6.59 -17.67
N ARG A 290 2.18 -5.79 -17.15
CA ARG A 290 3.60 -5.84 -17.53
C ARG A 290 4.50 -6.05 -16.32
N ALA A 291 3.95 -6.68 -15.28
CA ALA A 291 4.66 -7.05 -14.08
C ALA A 291 5.77 -8.05 -14.44
N SER A 292 7.01 -7.59 -14.38
CA SER A 292 8.18 -8.40 -14.73
C SER A 292 9.36 -8.01 -13.86
N TRP A 293 10.20 -9.00 -13.56
CA TRP A 293 11.50 -8.81 -12.95
C TRP A 293 12.41 -8.19 -14.02
N ARG A 294 12.68 -6.89 -13.94
CA ARG A 294 13.66 -6.18 -14.79
C ARG A 294 14.60 -5.31 -13.96
#